data_AF-A0A382ELE7-F1
#
_entry.id   AF-A0A382ELE7-F1
#
_cell.length_a   1.000
_cell.length_b   1.000
_cell.length_c   1.000
_cell.angle_alpha   90.00
_cell.angle_beta   90.00
_cell.angle_gamma   90.00
#
_symmetry.space_group_name_H-M   'P 1'
#
loop_
_entity.id
_entity.type
_entity.pdbx_description
1 polymer ?
#
loop_
_entity_poly.entity_id
_entity_poly.type
_entity_poly.pdbx_seq_one_letter_code
_entity_poly.pdbx_strand_id
1 'polypeptide(L)'
;RESYLSCNNKKLVYARTVIPRQTLKKQNQNLTRLGQKPLGEILFNNNKIYRENIKYAKIPLSDELHSKAREYCNISSELYGRQSMFYIKNKPIIVIEVFLPDIIK
;
A
#
# COMPACT_ATOMS: atom_id res chain seq x y z
N ARG A 1 -5.48 -1.62 -6.51
CA ARG A 1 -5.67 -0.20 -6.12
C ARG A 1 -4.31 0.39 -5.87
N GLU A 2 -4.09 1.62 -6.29
CA GLU A 2 -2.81 2.33 -6.14
C GLU A 2 -3.10 3.73 -5.56
N SER A 3 -2.22 4.24 -4.71
CA SER A 3 -2.40 5.54 -4.04
C SER A 3 -1.06 6.09 -3.54
N TYR A 4 -0.98 7.40 -3.37
CA TYR A 4 0.14 8.05 -2.70
C TYR A 4 -0.28 8.54 -1.31
N LEU A 5 0.58 8.36 -0.31
CA LEU A 5 0.49 9.09 0.95
C LEU A 5 1.39 10.31 0.86
N SER A 6 0.82 11.47 1.15
CA SER A 6 1.51 12.75 1.06
C SER A 6 1.44 13.51 2.39
N CYS A 7 2.50 14.24 2.70
CA CYS A 7 2.54 15.20 3.80
C CYS A 7 3.14 16.50 3.26
N ASN A 8 2.55 17.65 3.59
CA ASN A 8 2.99 18.97 3.11
C ASN A 8 3.21 19.01 1.58
N ASN A 9 2.26 18.46 0.83
CA ASN A 9 2.30 18.31 -0.64
C ASN A 9 3.47 17.48 -1.20
N LYS A 10 4.26 16.81 -0.36
CA LYS A 10 5.30 15.86 -0.76
C LYS A 10 4.78 14.43 -0.70
N LYS A 11 5.01 13.66 -1.76
CA LYS A 11 4.70 12.23 -1.80
C LYS A 11 5.75 11.47 -1.00
N LEU A 12 5.32 10.74 0.02
CA LEU A 12 6.21 10.02 0.93
C LEU A 12 6.16 8.50 0.69
N VAL A 13 4.99 7.97 0.35
CA VAL A 13 4.80 6.53 0.13
C VAL A 13 3.93 6.32 -1.10
N TYR A 14 4.39 5.49 -2.03
CA TYR A 14 3.53 4.88 -3.03
C TYR A 14 3.01 3.55 -2.48
N ALA A 15 1.69 3.37 -2.45
CA ALA A 15 1.06 2.16 -1.94
C ALA A 15 0.27 1.45 -3.03
N ARG A 16 0.48 0.14 -3.15
CA ARG A 16 -0.28 -0.75 -4.02
C ARG A 16 -0.97 -1.82 -3.18
N THR A 17 -2.29 -1.88 -3.28
CA THR A 17 -3.11 -2.88 -2.59
C THR A 17 -3.70 -3.87 -3.60
N VAL A 18 -3.46 -5.15 -3.36
CA VAL A 18 -4.08 -6.26 -4.08
C VAL A 18 -5.14 -6.87 -3.18
N ILE A 19 -6.40 -6.83 -3.64
CA ILE A 19 -7.53 -7.36 -2.90
C ILE A 19 -8.09 -8.56 -3.68
N PRO A 20 -7.87 -9.80 -3.21
CA PRO A 20 -8.45 -10.99 -3.80
C PRO A 20 -9.97 -10.91 -3.89
N ARG A 21 -10.57 -11.42 -4.96
CA ARG A 21 -12.04 -11.43 -5.14
C ARG A 21 -12.79 -12.05 -3.96
N GLN A 22 -12.22 -13.10 -3.34
CA GLN A 22 -12.78 -13.73 -2.14
C GLN A 22 -12.90 -12.78 -0.94
N THR A 23 -12.01 -11.80 -0.86
CA THR A 23 -11.99 -10.80 0.22
C THR A 23 -13.01 -9.69 -0.02
N LEU A 24 -13.48 -9.52 -1.26
CA LEU A 24 -14.50 -8.53 -1.64
C LEU A 24 -15.95 -9.02 -1.44
N LYS A 25 -16.19 -10.31 -1.19
CA LYS A 25 -17.55 -10.88 -1.10
C LYS A 25 -18.28 -10.48 0.20
N LYS A 26 -19.59 -10.20 0.06
CA LYS A 26 -20.68 -10.00 1.06
C LYS A 26 -20.39 -9.18 2.33
N GLN A 27 -19.36 -9.48 3.12
CA GLN A 27 -19.09 -8.85 4.43
C GLN A 27 -18.06 -7.70 4.39
N ASN A 28 -17.47 -7.46 3.22
CA ASN A 28 -16.34 -6.55 3.02
C ASN A 28 -16.61 -5.53 1.90
N GLN A 29 -17.88 -5.26 1.58
CA GLN A 29 -18.27 -4.30 0.53
C GLN A 29 -17.72 -2.88 0.77
N ASN A 30 -17.41 -2.53 2.02
CA ASN A 30 -16.76 -1.25 2.33
C ASN A 30 -15.35 -1.15 1.72
N LEU A 31 -14.65 -2.27 1.47
CA LEU A 31 -13.38 -2.28 0.73
C LEU A 31 -13.58 -1.97 -0.76
N THR A 32 -14.71 -2.38 -1.36
CA THR A 32 -15.06 -1.94 -2.73
C THR A 32 -15.49 -0.48 -2.79
N ARG A 33 -16.06 0.06 -1.71
CA ARG A 33 -16.52 1.47 -1.59
C ARG A 33 -15.47 2.43 -1.04
N LEU A 34 -14.21 2.00 -0.93
CA LEU A 34 -13.11 2.81 -0.40
C LEU A 34 -12.98 4.16 -1.10
N GLY A 35 -13.37 4.30 -2.38
CA GLY A 35 -13.35 5.60 -3.06
C GLY A 35 -11.99 6.29 -2.90
N GLN A 36 -11.97 7.48 -2.28
CA GLN A 36 -10.74 8.20 -1.93
C GLN A 36 -10.25 7.96 -0.48
N LYS A 37 -10.99 7.22 0.35
CA LYS A 37 -10.59 6.96 1.74
C LYS A 37 -9.27 6.16 1.80
N PRO A 38 -8.36 6.51 2.71
CA PRO A 38 -7.12 5.78 2.89
C PRO A 38 -7.42 4.39 3.46
N LEU A 39 -6.72 3.38 2.94
CA LEU A 39 -6.86 2.00 3.42
C LEU A 39 -6.59 1.91 4.93
N GLY A 40 -5.66 2.74 5.45
CA GLY A 40 -5.36 2.84 6.87
C GLY A 40 -6.60 3.09 7.74
N GLU A 41 -7.52 3.97 7.32
CA GLU A 41 -8.75 4.25 8.08
C GLU A 41 -9.60 2.98 8.28
N ILE A 42 -9.65 2.09 7.28
CA ILE A 42 -10.34 0.80 7.41
C ILE A 42 -9.54 -0.18 8.28
N LEU A 43 -8.21 -0.19 8.14
CA LEU A 43 -7.33 -1.06 8.91
C LEU A 43 -7.37 -0.75 10.41
N PHE A 44 -7.52 0.51 10.78
CA PHE A 44 -7.46 0.95 12.19
C PHE A 44 -8.82 0.99 12.89
N ASN A 45 -9.94 1.02 12.15
CA ASN A 45 -11.28 1.11 12.73
C ASN A 45 -11.92 -0.25 13.10
N ASN A 46 -11.20 -1.37 13.01
CA ASN A 46 -11.81 -2.68 13.21
C ASN A 46 -10.90 -3.65 13.98
N ASN A 47 -11.35 -4.06 15.17
CA ASN A 47 -10.62 -4.93 16.10
C ASN A 47 -10.39 -6.37 15.57
N LYS A 48 -10.88 -6.71 14.37
CA LYS A 48 -10.70 -8.02 13.72
C LYS A 48 -9.72 -7.99 12.55
N ILE A 49 -8.80 -7.04 12.56
CA ILE A 49 -7.76 -6.88 11.55
C ILE A 49 -6.42 -7.23 12.17
N TYR A 50 -5.68 -8.12 11.51
CA TYR A 50 -4.33 -8.47 11.91
C TYR A 50 -3.40 -8.50 10.70
N ARG A 51 -2.10 -8.45 10.97
CA ARG A 51 -1.03 -8.36 9.96
C ARG A 51 -0.01 -9.46 10.19
N GLU A 52 0.39 -10.10 9.10
CA GLU A 52 1.40 -11.16 9.08
C GLU A 52 2.32 -11.00 7.87
N ASN A 53 3.37 -11.83 7.81
CA ASN A 53 4.22 -12.02 6.64
C ASN A 53 4.79 -10.72 6.08
N ILE A 54 5.38 -9.90 6.95
CA ILE A 54 6.04 -8.66 6.52
C ILE A 54 7.35 -9.03 5.83
N LYS A 55 7.52 -8.56 4.60
CA LYS A 55 8.73 -8.69 3.80
C LYS A 55 9.25 -7.31 3.45
N TYR A 56 10.57 -7.18 3.38
CA TYR A 56 11.25 -5.96 2.99
C TYR A 56 12.09 -6.23 1.75
N ALA A 57 12.21 -5.25 0.87
CA ALA A 57 13.02 -5.36 -0.33
C ALA A 57 13.61 -4.01 -0.73
N LYS A 58 14.78 -4.06 -1.37
CA LYS A 58 15.23 -2.99 -2.26
C LYS A 58 14.55 -3.17 -3.61
N ILE A 59 14.16 -2.05 -4.21
CA ILE A 59 13.47 -2.00 -5.49
C ILE A 59 14.40 -1.27 -6.45
N PRO A 60 15.03 -1.99 -7.40
CA PRO A 60 15.96 -1.40 -8.35
C PRO A 60 15.23 -0.52 -9.37
N LEU A 61 15.96 0.39 -10.03
CA LEU A 61 15.39 1.30 -11.04
C LEU A 61 14.74 0.57 -12.22
N SER A 62 15.20 -0.64 -12.54
CA SER A 62 14.68 -1.46 -13.63
C SER A 62 13.34 -2.13 -13.30
N ASP A 63 12.88 -2.08 -12.04
CA ASP A 63 11.64 -2.71 -11.62
C ASP A 63 10.41 -1.88 -12.07
N GLU A 64 9.36 -2.55 -12.53
CA GLU A 64 8.09 -1.90 -12.89
C GLU A 64 7.48 -1.16 -11.70
N LEU A 65 7.63 -1.71 -10.49
CA LEU A 65 7.16 -1.09 -9.26
C LEU A 65 7.89 0.23 -8.95
N HIS A 66 9.18 0.31 -9.29
CA HIS A 66 9.95 1.55 -9.22
C HIS A 66 9.38 2.59 -10.18
N SER A 67 9.18 2.19 -11.44
CA SER A 67 8.62 3.03 -12.49
C SER A 67 7.26 3.61 -12.11
N LYS A 68 6.40 2.80 -11.50
CA LYS A 68 5.09 3.23 -10.98
C LYS A 68 5.21 4.19 -9.80
N ALA A 69 6.10 3.91 -8.86
CA ALA A 69 6.29 4.75 -7.69
C ALA A 69 6.84 6.15 -8.01
N ARG A 70 7.58 6.29 -9.13
CA ARG A 70 8.18 7.56 -9.59
C ARG A 70 7.34 8.33 -10.62
N GLU A 71 6.14 7.88 -10.98
CA GLU A 71 5.33 8.47 -12.05
C GLU A 71 5.18 10.00 -11.93
N TYR A 72 5.18 10.52 -10.70
CA TYR A 72 5.03 11.95 -10.41
C TYR A 72 6.21 12.56 -9.62
N CYS A 73 7.35 11.85 -9.55
CA CYS A 73 8.52 12.28 -8.81
C CYS A 73 9.79 11.91 -9.59
N ASN A 74 10.72 12.85 -9.78
CA ASN A 74 11.97 12.52 -10.45
C ASN A 74 12.95 11.83 -9.49
N ILE A 75 12.86 10.50 -9.39
CA ILE A 75 13.67 9.67 -8.49
C ILE A 75 14.66 8.85 -9.33
N SER A 76 15.96 9.02 -9.05
CA SER A 76 17.06 8.31 -9.71
C SER A 76 17.82 7.35 -8.79
N SER A 77 17.35 7.14 -7.56
CA SER A 77 17.92 6.18 -6.61
C SER A 77 17.10 4.90 -6.54
N GLU A 78 17.70 3.83 -6.02
CA GLU A 78 16.94 2.67 -5.55
C GLU A 78 15.93 3.11 -4.48
N LEU A 79 14.83 2.37 -4.39
CA LEU A 79 13.80 2.59 -3.37
C LEU A 79 13.74 1.40 -2.43
N TYR A 80 13.22 1.62 -1.22
CA TYR A 80 12.91 0.54 -0.31
C TYR A 80 11.41 0.32 -0.30
N GLY A 81 11.00 -0.92 -0.15
CA GLY A 81 9.60 -1.25 0.02
C GLY A 81 9.38 -2.31 1.06
N ARG A 82 8.13 -2.39 1.53
CA ARG A 82 7.63 -3.53 2.27
C ARG A 82 6.37 -4.10 1.66
N GLN A 83 6.21 -5.40 1.80
CA GLN A 83 4.97 -6.11 1.54
C GLN A 83 4.44 -6.64 2.87
N SER A 84 3.15 -6.45 3.12
CA SER A 84 2.45 -7.00 4.29
C SER A 84 1.21 -7.76 3.84
N MET A 85 0.96 -8.91 4.47
CA MET A 85 -0.33 -9.58 4.37
C MET A 85 -1.21 -9.10 5.52
N PHE A 86 -2.35 -8.51 5.21
CA PHE A 86 -3.38 -8.18 6.20
C PHE A 86 -4.56 -9.14 6.05
N TYR A 87 -5.21 -9.42 7.16
CA TYR A 87 -6.41 -10.23 7.20
C TYR A 87 -7.56 -9.41 7.76
N ILE A 88 -8.63 -9.27 6.98
CA ILE A 88 -9.86 -8.59 7.39
C ILE A 88 -10.94 -9.64 7.46
N LYS A 89 -11.44 -9.93 8.68
CA LYS A 89 -12.38 -11.04 8.91
C LYS A 89 -11.85 -12.38 8.33
N ASN A 90 -10.57 -12.66 8.57
CA ASN A 90 -9.84 -13.84 8.09
C ASN A 90 -9.76 -13.95 6.56
N LYS A 91 -9.91 -12.83 5.83
CA LYS A 91 -9.73 -12.77 4.38
C LYS A 91 -8.51 -11.94 4.02
N PRO A 92 -7.59 -12.47 3.21
CA PRO A 92 -6.29 -11.84 2.97
C PRO A 92 -6.40 -10.64 2.04
N ILE A 93 -5.56 -9.64 2.27
CA ILE A 93 -5.21 -8.56 1.34
C ILE A 93 -3.70 -8.37 1.37
N ILE A 94 -3.11 -8.00 0.25
CA ILE A 94 -1.68 -7.68 0.17
C ILE A 94 -1.55 -6.16 0.05
N VAL A 95 -0.71 -5.59 0.89
CA VAL A 95 -0.32 -4.17 0.83
C VAL A 95 1.16 -4.10 0.55
N ILE A 96 1.52 -3.43 -0.52
CA ILE A 96 2.90 -3.08 -0.88
C ILE A 96 3.04 -1.58 -0.66
N GLU A 97 4.04 -1.19 0.10
CA GLU A 97 4.41 0.20 0.36
C GLU A 97 5.83 0.42 -0.16
N VAL A 98 6.01 1.44 -0.99
CA VAL A 98 7.30 1.88 -1.51
C VAL A 98 7.59 3.25 -0.92
N PHE A 99 8.72 3.34 -0.23
CA PHE A 99 9.16 4.52 0.51
C PHE A 99 9.92 5.45 -0.42
N LEU A 100 9.40 6.66 -0.60
CA LEU A 100 9.99 7.69 -1.46
C LEU A 100 11.03 8.51 -0.67
N PRO A 101 12.01 9.14 -1.34
CA PRO A 101 13.15 9.77 -0.66
C PRO A 101 12.80 10.82 0.41
N ASP A 102 11.66 11.50 0.28
CA ASP A 102 11.24 12.53 1.23
C ASP A 102 10.72 11.99 2.57
N ILE A 103 10.53 10.67 2.74
CA ILE A 103 10.03 10.10 4.00
C ILE A 103 11.06 10.11 5.15
N ILE A 104 12.34 10.23 4.84
CA ILE A 104 13.45 10.22 5.82
C ILE A 104 13.98 11.65 6.06
N LYS A 105 13.42 12.67 5.40
CA LYS A 105 13.88 14.06 5.52
C LYS A 105 13.25 14.79 6.68
#